data_AF-A0A1I5PEJ8-F1
#
_entry.id   AF-A0A1I5PEJ8-F1
#
_cell.length_a   1.000
_cell.length_b   1.000
_cell.length_c   1.000
_cell.angle_alpha   90.00
_cell.angle_beta   90.00
_cell.angle_gamma   90.00
#
_symmetry.space_group_name_H-M   'P 1'
#
loop_
_entity.id
_entity.type
_entity.pdbx_description
1 polymer ?
#
loop_
_entity_poly.entity_id
_entity_poly.type
_entity_poly.pdbx_seq_one_letter_code
_entity_poly.pdbx_strand_id
1 'polypeptide(L)' 'MVTMKEPSPEALANVTEHNVETRADLLPEESVMKGGGMEEVAAEVILAESEERTVHPDADDAQGAHRQSAETADLP' A
#
# COMPACT_ATOMS: atom_id res chain seq x y z
N MET A 1 -8.30 12.89 12.87
CA MET A 1 -8.37 11.45 13.20
C MET A 1 -8.47 10.75 11.86
N VAL A 2 -7.48 9.95 11.48
CA VAL A 2 -7.63 9.08 10.31
C VAL A 2 -8.66 8.04 10.75
N THR A 3 -9.85 8.10 10.18
CA THR A 3 -10.83 7.04 10.38
C THR A 3 -10.23 5.83 9.68
N MET A 4 -9.71 4.86 10.44
CA MET A 4 -9.27 3.58 9.89
C MET A 4 -10.51 2.94 9.28
N LYS A 5 -10.71 3.17 7.98
CA LYS A 5 -11.79 2.60 7.21
C LYS A 5 -11.52 1.09 7.13
N GLU A 6 -12.56 0.29 7.30
CA GLU A 6 -12.41 -1.15 7.04
C GLU A 6 -12.02 -1.37 5.58
N PRO A 7 -11.05 -2.26 5.29
CA PRO A 7 -10.67 -2.56 3.92
C PRO A 7 -11.86 -3.09 3.14
N SER A 8 -11.92 -2.81 1.84
CA SER A 8 -12.97 -3.39 1.01
C SER A 8 -12.87 -4.92 0.94
N PRO A 9 -13.95 -5.63 0.57
CA PRO A 9 -13.89 -7.06 0.32
C PRO A 9 -12.86 -7.46 -0.75
N GLU A 10 -12.62 -6.58 -1.74
CA GLU A 10 -11.63 -6.80 -2.79
C GLU A 10 -10.20 -6.67 -2.24
N ALA A 11 -9.94 -5.68 -1.38
CA ALA A 11 -8.69 -5.55 -0.65
C ALA A 11 -8.44 -6.78 0.24
N LEU A 12 -9.43 -7.21 1.02
CA LEU A 12 -9.31 -8.40 1.87
C LEU A 12 -9.00 -9.67 1.07
N ALA A 13 -9.60 -9.84 -0.11
CA ALA A 13 -9.29 -10.96 -1.00
C ALA A 13 -7.83 -10.94 -1.50
N ASN A 14 -7.15 -9.79 -1.44
CA ASN A 14 -5.74 -9.64 -1.78
C ASN A 14 -4.80 -9.97 -0.60
N VAL A 15 -5.31 -10.10 0.63
CA VAL A 15 -4.55 -10.54 1.81
C VAL A 15 -4.41 -12.06 1.78
N THR A 16 -3.60 -12.55 0.85
CA THR A 16 -3.23 -13.96 0.74
C THR A 16 -1.88 -14.20 1.42
N GLU A 17 -1.64 -15.42 1.90
CA GLU A 17 -0.35 -15.83 2.48
C GLU A 17 0.82 -15.44 1.57
N HIS A 18 0.71 -15.74 0.28
CA HIS A 18 1.72 -15.38 -0.72
C HIS A 18 1.98 -13.86 -0.79
N ASN A 19 0.91 -13.05 -0.81
CA ASN A 19 1.05 -11.61 -0.89
C ASN A 19 1.60 -11.04 0.41
N VAL A 20 1.23 -11.58 1.57
CA VAL A 20 1.77 -11.17 2.87
C VAL A 20 3.27 -11.50 2.94
N GLU A 21 3.67 -12.70 2.52
CA GLU A 21 5.06 -13.15 2.56
C GLU A 21 5.99 -12.34 1.65
N THR A 22 5.51 -12.00 0.45
CA THR A 22 6.30 -11.32 -0.59
C THR A 22 6.26 -9.79 -0.48
N ARG A 23 5.25 -9.21 0.18
CA ARG A 23 5.16 -7.75 0.35
C ARG A 23 6.27 -7.18 1.22
N ALA A 24 6.76 -7.97 2.19
CA ALA A 24 7.94 -7.61 2.98
C ALA A 24 9.22 -7.42 2.13
N ASP A 25 9.28 -7.93 0.89
CA ASP A 25 10.38 -7.68 -0.03
C ASP A 25 10.31 -6.27 -0.65
N LEU A 26 9.11 -5.69 -0.71
CA LEU A 26 8.83 -4.35 -1.27
C LEU A 26 8.76 -3.27 -0.20
N LEU A 27 8.31 -3.64 1.00
CA LEU A 27 8.16 -2.77 2.16
C LEU A 27 9.11 -3.26 3.26
N PRO A 28 10.36 -2.76 3.31
CA PRO A 28 11.34 -3.16 4.30
C PRO A 28 10.85 -2.98 5.74
N GLU A 29 9.97 -2.02 5.98
CA GLU A 29 9.26 -1.81 7.25
C GLU A 29 8.42 -3.02 7.68
N GLU A 30 7.84 -3.78 6.76
CA GLU A 30 7.10 -5.01 7.06
C GLU A 30 8.02 -6.19 7.38
N SER A 31 9.27 -6.18 6.90
CA SER A 31 10.24 -7.23 7.21
C SER A 31 10.50 -7.36 8.72
N VAL A 32 10.37 -6.26 9.46
CA VAL A 32 10.53 -6.21 10.93
C VAL A 32 9.34 -6.86 11.65
N MET A 33 8.17 -6.91 10.99
CA MET A 33 6.95 -7.49 11.52
C MET A 33 6.83 -9.00 11.23
N LYS A 34 7.71 -9.54 10.37
CA LYS A 34 7.73 -10.94 9.96
C LYS A 34 8.06 -11.87 11.14
N GLY A 35 7.27 -12.93 11.31
CA GLY A 35 7.26 -13.83 12.46
C GLY A 35 6.57 -13.26 13.70
N GLY A 36 5.92 -12.09 13.59
CA GLY A 36 5.32 -11.35 14.70
C GLY A 36 3.84 -11.66 14.96
N GLY A 37 3.16 -12.35 14.03
CA GLY A 37 1.73 -12.69 14.13
C GLY A 37 0.79 -11.51 13.87
N MET A 38 1.29 -10.43 13.26
CA MET A 38 0.54 -9.21 12.93
C MET A 38 0.61 -8.85 11.44
N GLU A 39 1.18 -9.72 10.61
CA GLU A 39 1.48 -9.46 9.20
C GLU A 39 0.21 -9.33 8.37
N GLU A 40 -0.80 -10.16 8.63
CA GLU A 40 -2.12 -10.08 7.99
C GLU A 40 -2.82 -8.76 8.35
N VAL A 41 -2.79 -8.37 9.63
CA VAL A 41 -3.39 -7.11 10.11
C VAL A 41 -2.68 -5.90 9.51
N ALA A 42 -1.35 -5.93 9.43
CA ALA A 42 -0.57 -4.88 8.78
C ALA A 42 -0.94 -4.77 7.30
N ALA A 43 -1.04 -5.93 6.63
CA ALA A 43 -1.41 -6.00 5.22
C ALA A 43 -2.82 -5.45 4.95
N GLU A 44 -3.78 -5.69 5.84
CA GLU A 44 -5.14 -5.13 5.77
C GLU A 44 -5.14 -3.61 5.92
N VAL A 45 -4.44 -3.08 6.94
CA VAL A 45 -4.37 -1.64 7.21
C VAL A 45 -3.78 -0.89 6.02
N ILE A 46 -2.68 -1.41 5.46
CA ILE A 46 -2.02 -0.79 4.31
C ILE A 46 -2.94 -0.76 3.09
N LEU A 47 -3.71 -1.82 2.86
CA LEU A 47 -4.66 -1.84 1.75
C LEU A 47 -5.80 -0.85 1.96
N ALA A 48 -6.34 -0.74 3.17
CA ALA A 48 -7.36 0.27 3.48
C ALA A 48 -6.82 1.71 3.27
N GLU A 49 -5.59 1.99 3.69
CA GLU A 49 -4.94 3.29 3.46
C GLU A 49 -4.69 3.54 1.98
N SER A 50 -4.31 2.51 1.22
CA SER A 50 -4.08 2.59 -0.22
C SER A 50 -5.37 2.86 -1.00
N GLU A 51 -6.47 2.22 -0.60
CA GLU A 51 -7.80 2.48 -1.17
C GLU A 51 -8.26 3.91 -0.88
N GLU A 52 -8.06 4.38 0.35
CA GLU A 52 -8.40 5.75 0.73
C GLU A 52 -7.60 6.77 -0.08
N ARG A 53 -6.29 6.57 -0.26
CA ARG A 53 -5.45 7.45 -1.10
C ARG A 53 -5.82 7.40 -2.59
N THR A 54 -6.36 6.27 -3.06
CA THR A 54 -6.83 6.16 -4.45
C THR A 54 -8.11 6.98 -4.67
N VAL A 55 -9.02 6.98 -3.69
CA VAL A 55 -10.28 7.75 -3.76
C VAL A 55 -10.06 9.24 -3.43
N HIS A 56 -9.17 9.50 -2.47
CA HIS A 56 -8.82 10.81 -1.95
C HIS A 56 -7.32 11.07 -2.14
N PRO A 57 -6.89 11.29 -3.40
CA PRO A 57 -5.49 11.63 -3.67
C PRO A 57 -5.11 12.91 -2.92
N ASP A 58 -3.90 12.94 -2.38
CA ASP A 58 -3.40 14.15 -1.76
C ASP A 58 -3.18 15.25 -2.83
N ALA A 59 -2.96 16.49 -2.40
CA ALA A 59 -2.81 17.59 -3.34
C ALA A 59 -1.59 17.41 -4.27
N ASP A 60 -0.53 16.74 -3.81
CA ASP A 60 0.68 16.52 -4.60
C ASP A 60 0.47 15.43 -5.67
N ASP A 61 -0.21 14.34 -5.30
CA ASP A 61 -0.72 13.26 -6.17
C ASP A 61 -1.71 13.84 -7.20
N ALA A 62 -2.66 14.67 -6.76
CA ALA A 62 -3.69 15.26 -7.61
C ALA A 62 -3.15 16.33 -8.57
N GLN A 63 -2.11 17.06 -8.18
CA GLN A 63 -1.47 18.10 -9.00
C GLN A 63 -0.35 17.55 -9.90
N GLY A 64 -0.07 16.24 -9.85
CA GLY A 64 0.96 15.61 -10.66
C GLY A 64 2.37 16.07 -10.31
N ALA A 65 2.62 16.40 -9.04
CA ALA A 65 3.95 16.79 -8.55
C ALA A 65 4.93 15.60 -8.55
N HIS A 66 4.42 14.36 -8.69
CA HIS A 66 5.22 13.18 -8.95
C HIS A 66 5.64 13.12 -10.42
N ARG A 67 6.92 12.80 -10.66
CA ARG A 67 7.43 12.53 -12.01
C ARG A 67 6.57 11.44 -12.67
N GLN A 68 6.04 11.74 -13.85
CA GLN A 68 5.29 10.77 -14.62
C GLN A 68 6.23 9.72 -15.20
N SER A 69 5.75 8.50 -15.41
CA SER A 69 6.55 7.44 -16.01
C SER A 69 7.17 7.85 -17.35
N ALA A 70 6.46 8.69 -18.13
CA ALA A 70 6.94 9.25 -19.39
C ALA A 70 8.15 10.19 -19.23
N GLU A 71 8.29 10.87 -18.09
CA GLU A 71 9.39 11.80 -17.82
C GLU A 71 10.66 11.06 -17.32
N THR A 72 10.51 9.81 -16.91
CA THR A 72 11.62 8.97 -16.44
C THR A 72 12.01 7.85 -17.40
N ALA A 73 11.15 7.51 -18.37
CA ALA A 73 11.37 6.40 -19.29
C ALA A 73 12.59 6.61 -20.22
N ASP A 74 12.98 7.86 -20.48
CA ASP A 74 14.08 8.24 -21.38
C ASP A 74 15.30 8.83 -20.65
N LEU A 75 15.35 8.76 -19.32
CA LEU A 75 16.54 9.17 -18.56
C LEU A 75 17.64 8.11 -18.70
N PRO A 76 18.88 8.49 -19.08
CA PRO A 76 19.97 7.56 -19.34
C PRO A 76 20.49 6.82 -18.10
#